data_AF-A0A2X1QMZ8-F1
#
_entry.id   AF-A0A2X1QMZ8-F1
#
_cell.length_a   1.000
_cell.length_b   1.000
_cell.length_c   1.000
_cell.angle_alpha   90.00
_cell.angle_beta   90.00
_cell.angle_gamma   90.00
#
_symmetry.space_group_name_H-M   'P 1'
#
loop_
_entity.id
_entity.type
_entity.pdbx_description
1 polymer ?
#
loop_
_entity_poly.entity_id
_entity_poly.type
_entity_poly.pdbx_seq_one_letter_code
_entity_poly.pdbx_strand_id
1 'polypeptide(L)'
;MHYFQQQGKKVLRIADYPGLLVWRTVAMLINEALDAVQKGVASPQDVDTAMRLGVNYSHGPLAWGERLGWRRVLQLLENLQHHYGEERYRPCSLLRQKALMEKHHEQ
;
A
#
# COMPACT_ATOMS: atom_id res chain seq x y z
N MET A 1 9.93 -20.47 11.76
CA MET A 1 9.82 -19.84 13.10
C MET A 1 11.19 -19.51 13.68
N HIS A 2 12.06 -20.51 13.88
CA HIS A 2 13.32 -20.33 14.61
C HIS A 2 14.29 -19.31 13.97
N TYR A 3 14.45 -19.34 12.65
CA TYR A 3 15.31 -18.40 11.92
C TYR A 3 14.99 -16.91 12.19
N PHE A 4 13.71 -16.51 12.10
CA PHE A 4 13.32 -15.11 12.34
C PHE A 4 13.43 -14.71 13.81
N GLN A 5 13.21 -15.65 14.73
CA GLN A 5 13.37 -15.41 16.17
C GLN A 5 14.85 -15.16 16.53
N GLN A 6 15.78 -15.88 15.89
CA GLN A 6 17.22 -15.66 16.07
C GLN A 6 17.67 -14.26 15.61
N GLN A 7 16.94 -13.63 14.68
CA GLN A 7 17.15 -12.24 14.27
C GLN A 7 16.44 -11.21 15.18
N GLY A 8 15.92 -11.64 16.33
CA GLY A 8 15.21 -10.77 17.27
C GLY A 8 13.81 -10.34 16.82
N LYS A 9 13.23 -10.98 15.80
CA LYS A 9 11.87 -10.65 15.34
C LYS A 9 10.83 -11.37 16.19
N LYS A 10 9.78 -10.64 16.60
CA LYS A 10 8.58 -11.24 17.19
C LYS A 10 7.76 -11.90 16.09
N VAL A 11 7.70 -13.23 16.08
CA VAL A 11 7.00 -14.00 15.05
C VAL A 11 5.57 -14.31 15.50
N LEU A 12 4.59 -13.97 14.65
CA LEU A 12 3.18 -14.29 14.84
C LEU A 12 2.76 -15.31 13.78
N ARG A 13 2.08 -16.37 14.18
CA ARG A 13 1.53 -17.37 13.25
C ARG A 13 0.11 -16.96 12.86
N ILE A 14 -0.13 -16.83 11.56
CA ILE A 14 -1.42 -16.48 10.97
C ILE A 14 -1.79 -17.52 9.91
N ALA A 15 -3.07 -17.56 9.52
CA ALA A 15 -3.51 -18.36 8.39
C ALA A 15 -2.88 -17.84 7.09
N ASP A 16 -2.71 -18.73 6.11
CA ASP A 16 -2.32 -18.33 4.76
C ASP A 16 -3.49 -17.61 4.09
N TYR A 17 -3.40 -16.28 4.01
CA TYR A 17 -4.48 -15.42 3.56
C TYR A 17 -3.95 -14.39 2.56
N PRO A 18 -4.63 -14.13 1.43
CA PRO A 18 -4.13 -13.25 0.37
C PRO A 18 -3.70 -11.87 0.87
N GLY A 19 -2.45 -11.51 0.60
CA GLY A 19 -1.82 -10.25 1.01
C GLY A 19 -1.49 -10.14 2.50
N LEU A 20 -1.72 -11.22 3.26
CA LEU A 20 -1.57 -11.30 4.71
C LEU A 20 -2.29 -10.11 5.40
N LEU A 21 -1.76 -9.60 6.51
CA LEU A 21 -2.37 -8.51 7.26
C LEU A 21 -1.80 -7.14 6.87
N VAL A 22 -0.49 -6.96 7.03
CA VAL A 22 0.15 -5.64 6.94
C VAL A 22 0.14 -5.10 5.51
N TRP A 23 0.65 -5.87 4.55
CA TRP A 23 0.76 -5.42 3.16
C TRP A 23 -0.59 -5.13 2.53
N ARG A 24 -1.58 -6.01 2.73
CA ARG A 24 -2.96 -5.78 2.28
C ARG A 24 -3.56 -4.48 2.83
N THR A 25 -3.40 -4.24 4.13
CA THR A 25 -3.98 -3.05 4.78
C THR A 25 -3.33 -1.77 4.27
N VAL A 26 -1.99 -1.75 4.22
CA VAL A 26 -1.23 -0.58 3.76
C VAL A 26 -1.49 -0.29 2.28
N ALA A 27 -1.53 -1.31 1.42
CA ALA A 27 -1.82 -1.11 -0.01
C ALA A 27 -3.22 -0.53 -0.25
N MET A 28 -4.23 -0.95 0.51
CA MET A 28 -5.56 -0.37 0.44
C MET A 28 -5.61 1.08 0.92
N LEU A 29 -4.88 1.42 1.99
CA LEU A 29 -4.76 2.81 2.46
C LEU A 29 -4.08 3.71 1.41
N ILE A 30 -3.03 3.20 0.76
CA ILE A 30 -2.35 3.90 -0.34
C ILE A 30 -3.31 4.11 -1.51
N ASN A 31 -4.06 3.08 -1.89
CA ASN A 31 -5.00 3.16 -3.00
C ASN A 31 -6.12 4.19 -2.73
N GLU A 32 -6.66 4.21 -1.52
CA GLU A 32 -7.71 5.16 -1.12
C GLU A 32 -7.18 6.60 -1.09
N ALA A 33 -5.96 6.80 -0.59
CA ALA A 33 -5.30 8.11 -0.62
C ALA A 33 -5.07 8.61 -2.05
N LEU A 34 -4.64 7.73 -2.96
CA LEU A 34 -4.48 8.08 -4.37
C LEU A 34 -5.82 8.37 -5.05
N ASP A 35 -6.89 7.66 -4.70
CA ASP A 35 -8.23 7.92 -5.22
C ASP A 35 -8.77 9.29 -4.75
N ALA A 36 -8.57 9.64 -3.47
CA ALA A 36 -8.91 10.97 -2.95
C ALA A 36 -8.18 12.10 -3.68
N VAL A 37 -6.87 11.91 -3.95
CA VAL A 37 -6.07 12.85 -4.75
C VAL A 37 -6.58 12.89 -6.19
N GLN A 38 -6.84 11.74 -6.81
CA GLN A 38 -7.32 11.65 -8.20
C GLN A 38 -8.65 12.38 -8.39
N LYS A 39 -9.53 12.35 -7.39
CA LYS A 39 -10.82 13.04 -7.38
C LYS A 39 -10.74 14.51 -6.97
N GLY A 40 -9.54 15.02 -6.65
CA GLY A 40 -9.34 16.41 -6.26
C GLY A 40 -9.89 16.76 -4.88
N VAL A 41 -10.07 15.78 -3.99
CA VAL A 41 -10.61 16.01 -2.63
C VAL A 41 -9.64 16.84 -1.79
N ALA A 42 -8.33 16.60 -1.93
CA ALA A 42 -7.27 17.34 -1.28
C ALA A 42 -5.96 17.21 -2.06
N SER A 43 -4.98 18.08 -1.77
CA SER A 43 -3.63 17.94 -2.33
C SER A 43 -2.92 16.69 -1.78
N PRO A 44 -1.96 16.09 -2.51
CA PRO A 44 -1.18 14.97 -1.99
C PRO A 44 -0.52 15.25 -0.63
N GLN A 45 -0.01 16.48 -0.45
CA GLN A 45 0.66 16.91 0.78
C GLN A 45 -0.32 17.02 1.95
N ASP A 46 -1.54 17.49 1.69
CA ASP A 46 -2.59 17.60 2.72
C ASP A 46 -3.13 16.23 3.12
N VAL A 47 -3.31 15.30 2.18
CA VAL A 47 -3.69 13.91 2.49
C VAL A 47 -2.68 13.27 3.43
N ASP A 48 -1.38 13.38 3.13
CA ASP A 48 -0.34 12.82 3.99
C ASP A 48 -0.26 13.53 5.35
N THR A 49 -0.43 14.85 5.38
CA THR A 49 -0.42 15.61 6.64
C THR A 49 -1.63 15.26 7.51
N ALA A 50 -2.82 15.15 6.93
CA ALA A 50 -4.04 14.76 7.62
C ALA A 50 -3.90 13.36 8.25
N MET A 51 -3.33 12.38 7.54
CA MET A 51 -3.18 11.03 8.07
C MET A 51 -2.11 10.95 9.17
N ARG A 52 -1.05 11.76 9.10
CA ARG A 52 -0.05 11.85 10.17
C ARG A 52 -0.59 12.55 11.41
N LEU A 53 -1.24 13.70 11.27
CA LEU A 53 -1.67 14.51 12.41
C LEU A 53 -3.03 14.07 12.97
N GLY A 54 -3.94 13.63 12.11
CA GLY A 54 -5.31 13.27 12.49
C GLY A 54 -5.43 11.87 13.07
N VAL A 55 -4.70 10.89 12.53
CA VAL A 55 -4.76 9.48 13.00
C VAL A 55 -3.40 8.91 13.41
N ASN A 56 -2.42 9.79 13.62
CA ASN A 56 -1.10 9.46 14.17
C ASN A 56 -0.33 8.38 13.38
N TYR A 57 -0.47 8.36 12.05
CA TYR A 57 0.38 7.50 11.23
C TYR A 57 1.81 8.04 11.20
N SER A 58 2.79 7.14 11.28
CA SER A 58 4.22 7.52 11.25
C SER A 58 4.61 8.23 9.95
N HIS A 59 3.97 7.87 8.83
CA HIS A 59 4.12 8.50 7.53
C HIS A 59 2.74 8.59 6.88
N GLY A 60 2.57 9.53 5.97
CA GLY A 60 1.35 9.58 5.17
C GLY A 60 1.29 8.42 4.17
N PRO A 61 0.08 8.04 3.73
CA PRO A 61 -0.11 6.93 2.79
C PRO A 61 0.60 7.15 1.45
N LEU A 62 0.67 8.37 0.90
CA LEU A 62 1.39 8.61 -0.35
C LEU A 62 2.90 8.43 -0.15
N ALA A 63 3.47 8.97 0.93
CA ALA A 63 4.87 8.73 1.31
C ALA A 63 5.18 7.23 1.53
N TRP A 64 4.24 6.44 2.07
CA TRP A 64 4.40 4.99 2.12
C TRP A 64 4.45 4.37 0.73
N GLY A 65 3.59 4.79 -0.18
CA GLY A 65 3.60 4.30 -1.57
C GLY A 65 4.91 4.58 -2.28
N GLU A 66 5.48 5.79 -2.13
CA GLU A 66 6.80 6.13 -2.68
C GLU A 66 7.92 5.26 -2.10
N ARG A 67 7.90 5.01 -0.79
CA ARG A 67 8.93 4.21 -0.11
C ARG A 67 8.83 2.72 -0.43
N LEU A 68 7.61 2.19 -0.55
CA LEU A 68 7.36 0.77 -0.78
C LEU A 68 7.47 0.39 -2.27
N GLY A 69 7.28 1.36 -3.16
CA GLY A 69 7.29 1.20 -4.60
C GLY A 69 5.89 1.00 -5.17
N TRP A 70 5.50 1.87 -6.10
CA TRP A 70 4.17 1.92 -6.70
C TRP A 70 3.83 0.63 -7.46
N ARG A 71 4.81 0.03 -8.15
CA ARG A 71 4.60 -1.23 -8.88
C ARG A 71 4.32 -2.40 -7.95
N ARG A 72 4.98 -2.45 -6.79
CA ARG A 72 4.73 -3.50 -5.78
C ARG A 72 3.33 -3.38 -5.19
N VAL A 73 2.89 -2.15 -4.90
CA VAL A 73 1.53 -1.88 -4.42
C VAL A 73 0.50 -2.26 -5.48
N LEU A 74 0.72 -1.87 -6.74
CA LEU A 74 -0.15 -2.22 -7.86
C LEU A 74 -0.26 -3.74 -8.02
N GLN A 75 0.86 -4.44 -8.10
CA GLN A 75 0.90 -5.90 -8.28
C GLN A 75 0.16 -6.62 -7.15
N LEU A 76 0.33 -6.17 -5.91
CA LEU A 76 -0.40 -6.75 -4.77
C LEU A 76 -1.91 -6.58 -4.93
N LEU A 77 -2.39 -5.38 -5.26
CA LEU A 77 -3.82 -5.12 -5.41
C LEU A 77 -4.41 -5.86 -6.61
N GLU A 78 -3.68 -6.00 -7.71
CA GLU A 78 -4.11 -6.82 -8.86
C GLU A 78 -4.23 -8.30 -8.49
N ASN A 79 -3.28 -8.84 -7.73
CA ASN A 79 -3.35 -10.21 -7.22
C ASN A 79 -4.55 -10.40 -6.27
N LEU A 80 -4.82 -9.43 -5.39
CA LEU A 80 -5.99 -9.46 -4.50
C LEU A 80 -7.29 -9.37 -5.30
N GLN A 81 -7.37 -8.46 -6.27
CA GLN A 81 -8.54 -8.30 -7.14
C GLN A 81 -8.80 -9.59 -7.93
N HIS A 82 -7.76 -10.21 -8.49
CA HIS A 82 -7.88 -11.47 -9.20
C HIS A 82 -8.33 -12.62 -8.29
N HIS A 83 -7.78 -12.72 -7.08
CA HIS A 83 -8.13 -13.77 -6.12
C HIS A 83 -9.59 -13.69 -5.65
N TYR A 84 -10.07 -12.47 -5.32
CA TYR A 84 -11.43 -12.29 -4.79
C TYR A 84 -12.48 -12.14 -5.90
N GLY A 85 -12.11 -11.68 -7.09
CA GLY A 85 -13.06 -11.32 -8.14
C GLY A 85 -13.93 -10.10 -7.82
N GLU A 86 -13.54 -9.30 -6.81
CA GLU A 86 -14.31 -8.17 -6.30
C GLU A 86 -13.69 -6.82 -6.69
N GLU A 87 -14.53 -5.81 -6.92
CA GLU A 87 -14.07 -4.44 -7.18
C GLU A 87 -13.41 -3.78 -5.97
N ARG A 88 -13.61 -4.32 -4.76
CA ARG A 88 -13.05 -3.76 -3.51
C ARG A 88 -11.54 -3.56 -3.58
N TYR A 89 -10.81 -4.45 -4.26
CA TYR A 89 -9.35 -4.38 -4.39
C TYR A 89 -8.88 -3.72 -5.68
N ARG A 90 -9.80 -3.12 -6.46
CA ARG A 90 -9.47 -2.51 -7.74
C ARG A 90 -8.45 -1.38 -7.55
N PRO A 91 -7.27 -1.46 -8.18
CA PRO A 91 -6.33 -0.35 -8.21
C PRO A 91 -6.95 0.88 -8.88
N CYS A 92 -6.84 2.04 -8.25
CA CYS A 92 -7.26 3.31 -8.86
C CYS A 92 -6.38 3.66 -10.07
N SER A 93 -6.89 4.50 -10.98
CA SER A 93 -6.17 4.82 -12.21
C SER A 93 -4.87 5.58 -11.94
N LEU A 94 -4.84 6.43 -10.90
CA LEU A 94 -3.63 7.16 -10.53
C LEU A 94 -2.51 6.22 -10.03
N LEU A 95 -2.85 5.15 -9.32
CA LEU A 95 -1.86 4.14 -8.92
C LEU A 95 -1.23 3.46 -10.15
N ARG A 96 -2.06 3.10 -11.14
CA ARG A 96 -1.59 2.53 -12.42
C ARG A 96 -0.65 3.50 -13.14
N GLN A 97 -1.03 4.78 -13.20
CA GLN A 97 -0.19 5.82 -13.79
C GLN A 97 1.15 5.97 -13.06
N LYS A 98 1.15 6.03 -11.73
CA LYS A 98 2.38 6.14 -10.93
C LYS A 98 3.29 4.93 -11.12
N ALA A 99 2.73 3.73 -11.15
CA ALA A 99 3.48 2.50 -11.40
C ALA A 99 4.13 2.47 -12.80
N LEU A 100 3.47 3.03 -13.82
CA LEU A 100 4.04 3.16 -15.17
C LEU A 100 5.18 4.18 -15.23
N MET A 101 5.11 5.25 -14.42
CA MET A 101 6.12 6.31 -14.36
C MET A 101 7.33 5.95 -13.46
N GLU A 102 7.20 4.91 -12.64
CA GLU A 102 8.25 4.44 -11.73
C GLU A 102 9.41 3.82 -12.52
N LYS A 103 10.54 4.54 -12.58
CA LYS A 103 11.76 4.06 -13.26
C LYS A 103 12.29 2.82 -12.55
N HIS A 104 12.76 1.84 -13.33
CA HIS A 104 13.49 0.68 -12.82
C HIS A 104 14.77 1.17 -12.10
N HIS A 105 14.78 1.10 -10.78
CA HIS A 105 16.02 0.99 -10.04
C HIS A 105 16.25 -0.50 -9.83
N GLU A 106 16.92 -1.13 -10.78
CA GLU A 106 17.55 -2.43 -10.56
C GLU A 106 18.61 -2.23 -9.48
N GLN A 107 18.37 -2.79 -8.30
CA GLN A 107 19.36 -3.02 -7.25
C GLN A 107 19.30 -4.49 -6.89
#